data_AF-L1LBY4-F1
#
_entry.id   AF-L1LBY4-F1
#
_cell.length_a   1.000
_cell.length_b   1.000
_cell.length_c   1.000
_cell.angle_alpha   90.00
_cell.angle_beta   90.00
_cell.angle_gamma   90.00
#
_symmetry.space_group_name_H-M   'P 1'
#
loop_
_entity.id
_entity.type
_entity.pdbx_description
1 polymer ?
#
loop_
_entity_poly.entity_id
_entity_poly.type
_entity_poly.pdbx_seq_one_letter_code
_entity_poly.pdbx_strand_id
1 'polypeptide(L)'
;MRYDERVKKIEEEEAKKKQENTNGADASTNSSEPTKVRLLGKVIVVVPYYSPRLVIQTVGTVLRVFFHPCLIPFLIDLSNREKLVISLSFMFCDFIGVNYAGNFDETIDPSEKTPSQSHFLFLITRDLTLHLIWISTISLATFIVWNIWTCKFEFTNSSFFLLLLASINGFIGGIFTGRGLNGCFPILEYYNGQGIIGDDIIKLDNIINDIALSFDYIMCFLMSLFSNITERFILNHKNSREYILSNNKGDLSIETVNALLMQFKS
;
A
#
# COMPACT_ATOMS: atom_id res chain seq x y z
N MET A 1 -1.89 -2.15 44.16
CA MET A 1 -2.91 -1.12 44.47
C MET A 1 -2.77 0.20 43.70
N ARG A 2 -1.73 0.43 42.87
CA ARG A 2 -1.54 1.68 42.11
C ARG A 2 -2.20 1.71 40.70
N TYR A 3 -2.92 0.64 40.35
CA TYR A 3 -3.57 0.50 39.04
C TYR A 3 -5.02 1.00 39.11
N ASP A 4 -5.74 0.70 40.19
CA ASP A 4 -7.13 1.12 40.41
C ASP A 4 -7.30 2.64 40.56
N GLU A 5 -6.33 3.34 41.16
CA GLU A 5 -6.38 4.80 41.28
C GLU A 5 -6.26 5.52 39.92
N ARG A 6 -5.59 4.91 38.93
CA ARG A 6 -5.48 5.51 37.60
C ARG A 6 -6.75 5.33 36.79
N VAL A 7 -7.40 4.18 36.89
CA VAL A 7 -8.70 3.93 36.24
C VAL A 7 -9.77 4.85 36.82
N LYS A 8 -9.79 5.02 38.14
CA LYS A 8 -10.75 5.90 38.81
C LYS A 8 -10.60 7.38 38.43
N LYS A 9 -9.36 7.84 38.19
CA LYS A 9 -9.09 9.20 37.68
C LYS A 9 -9.56 9.40 36.24
N ILE A 10 -9.42 8.38 35.39
CA ILE A 10 -9.88 8.42 34.00
C ILE A 10 -11.41 8.50 33.94
N GLU A 11 -12.10 7.71 34.77
CA GLU A 11 -13.57 7.74 34.87
C GLU A 11 -14.11 9.08 35.41
N GLU A 12 -13.43 9.70 36.38
CA GLU A 12 -13.80 11.03 36.90
C GLU A 12 -13.54 12.16 35.87
N GLU A 13 -12.50 12.07 35.04
CA GLU A 13 -12.23 13.01 33.95
C GLU A 13 -13.23 12.86 32.80
N GLU A 14 -13.64 11.63 32.45
CA GLU A 14 -14.69 11.39 31.46
C GLU A 14 -16.07 11.84 31.95
N ALA A 15 -16.38 11.69 33.24
CA ALA A 15 -17.61 12.18 33.85
C ALA A 15 -17.68 13.72 33.84
N LYS A 16 -16.57 14.41 34.14
CA LYS A 16 -16.48 15.87 34.07
C LYS A 16 -16.65 16.39 32.64
N LYS A 17 -16.04 15.75 31.63
CA LYS A 17 -16.22 16.10 30.22
C LYS A 17 -17.67 15.94 29.75
N LYS A 18 -18.39 14.90 30.22
CA LYS A 18 -19.82 14.72 29.91
C LYS A 18 -20.69 15.79 30.57
N GLN A 19 -20.34 16.23 31.77
CA GLN A 19 -21.10 17.25 32.50
C GLN A 19 -20.88 18.67 31.95
N GLU A 20 -19.67 19.01 31.48
CA GLU A 20 -19.40 20.25 30.74
C GLU A 20 -20.15 20.31 29.40
N ASN A 21 -20.28 19.20 28.68
CA ASN A 21 -21.06 19.14 27.44
C ASN A 21 -22.57 19.30 27.64
N THR A 22 -23.09 19.08 28.86
CA THR A 22 -24.54 19.16 29.13
C THR A 22 -24.97 20.54 29.63
N ASN A 23 -24.07 21.29 30.28
CA ASN A 23 -24.38 22.59 30.89
C ASN A 23 -24.13 23.81 29.98
N GLY A 24 -23.59 23.61 28.77
CA GLY A 24 -23.39 24.67 27.76
C GLY A 24 -24.53 24.84 26.75
N ALA A 25 -25.60 24.07 26.87
CA ALA A 25 -26.73 24.09 25.94
C ALA A 25 -27.86 24.98 26.48
N ASP A 26 -27.64 26.30 26.54
CA ASP A 26 -28.72 27.31 26.51
C ASP A 26 -28.13 28.74 26.48
N ALA A 27 -27.67 29.18 25.31
CA ALA A 27 -27.70 30.59 24.89
C ALA A 27 -27.35 30.70 23.39
N SER A 28 -28.30 31.22 22.63
CA SER A 28 -28.30 31.46 21.18
C SER A 28 -26.98 31.93 20.56
N THR A 29 -26.55 31.27 19.48
CA THR A 29 -26.32 31.92 18.17
C THR A 29 -26.13 30.86 17.08
N ASN A 30 -26.75 31.09 15.93
CA ASN A 30 -26.67 30.23 14.73
C ASN A 30 -25.21 29.96 14.32
N SER A 31 -24.68 28.79 14.66
CA SER A 31 -23.61 28.16 13.91
C SER A 31 -24.00 26.70 13.70
N SER A 32 -24.55 26.41 12.52
CA SER A 32 -24.71 25.01 12.09
C SER A 32 -23.31 24.40 12.10
N GLU A 33 -23.01 23.54 13.07
CA GLU A 33 -21.81 22.72 13.02
C GLU A 33 -21.75 22.09 11.61
N PRO A 34 -20.62 22.23 10.90
CA PRO A 34 -20.52 21.70 9.56
C PRO A 34 -20.76 20.19 9.62
N THR A 35 -21.78 19.72 8.90
CA THR A 35 -22.10 18.30 8.82
C THR A 35 -20.84 17.51 8.39
N LYS A 36 -20.62 16.30 8.93
CA LYS A 36 -19.44 15.47 8.60
C LYS A 36 -19.19 15.34 7.09
N VAL A 37 -20.26 15.29 6.28
CA VAL A 37 -20.21 15.26 4.81
C VAL A 37 -19.57 16.53 4.22
N ARG A 38 -19.88 17.71 4.79
CA ARG A 38 -19.30 18.98 4.35
C ARG A 38 -17.82 19.08 4.69
N LEU A 39 -17.42 18.57 5.87
CA LEU A 39 -16.01 18.48 6.26
C LEU A 39 -15.24 17.51 5.37
N LEU A 40 -15.80 16.33 5.09
CA LEU A 40 -15.23 15.39 4.13
C LEU A 40 -15.06 16.02 2.74
N GLY A 41 -16.09 16.72 2.25
CA GLY A 41 -16.04 17.41 0.96
C GLY A 41 -14.91 18.45 0.89
N LYS A 42 -14.64 19.18 1.99
CA LYS A 42 -13.50 20.10 2.05
C LYS A 42 -12.16 19.37 1.92
N VAL A 43 -11.99 18.23 2.61
CA VAL A 43 -10.72 17.49 2.56
C VAL A 43 -10.52 16.80 1.21
N ILE A 44 -11.59 16.30 0.57
CA ILE A 44 -11.52 15.71 -0.77
C ILE A 44 -10.93 16.69 -1.79
N VAL A 45 -11.27 17.98 -1.70
CA VAL A 45 -10.75 19.01 -2.62
C VAL A 45 -9.22 19.17 -2.50
N VAL A 46 -8.62 18.85 -1.35
CA VAL A 46 -7.16 18.95 -1.17
C VAL A 46 -6.39 17.66 -1.42
N VAL A 47 -7.06 16.55 -1.70
CA VAL A 47 -6.43 15.27 -2.09
C VAL A 47 -5.38 15.42 -3.21
N PRO A 48 -5.61 16.21 -4.28
CA PRO A 48 -4.63 16.36 -5.34
C PRO A 48 -3.26 16.86 -4.86
N TYR A 49 -3.20 17.67 -3.79
CA TYR A 49 -1.96 18.27 -3.28
C TYR A 49 -1.01 17.23 -2.68
N TYR A 50 -1.53 16.22 -1.98
CA TYR A 50 -0.74 15.13 -1.39
C TYR A 50 -0.84 13.82 -2.18
N SER A 51 -1.45 13.85 -3.37
CA SER A 51 -1.57 12.68 -4.24
C SER A 51 -0.24 11.99 -4.59
N PRO A 52 0.93 12.67 -4.69
CA PRO A 52 2.20 11.95 -4.88
C PRO A 52 2.49 10.94 -3.77
N ARG A 53 2.10 11.23 -2.52
CA ARG A 53 2.26 10.30 -1.40
C ARG A 53 1.26 9.17 -1.42
N LEU A 54 0.04 9.42 -1.89
CA LEU A 54 -0.94 8.36 -2.16
C LEU A 54 -0.44 7.41 -3.26
N VAL A 55 0.30 7.89 -4.26
CA VAL A 55 0.94 7.03 -5.27
C VAL A 55 1.99 6.12 -4.62
N ILE A 56 2.89 6.68 -3.79
CA ILE A 56 3.88 5.87 -3.06
C ILE A 56 3.19 4.80 -2.20
N GLN A 57 2.16 5.19 -1.46
CA GLN A 57 1.37 4.27 -0.64
C GLN A 57 0.71 3.17 -1.50
N THR A 58 0.11 3.55 -2.64
CA THR A 58 -0.50 2.60 -3.58
C THR A 58 0.52 1.57 -4.04
N VAL A 59 1.76 1.97 -4.33
CA VAL A 59 2.79 1.02 -4.73
C VAL A 59 3.13 0.05 -3.59
N GLY A 60 3.20 0.52 -2.34
CA GLY A 60 3.30 -0.36 -1.18
C GLY A 60 2.19 -1.41 -1.14
N THR A 61 0.95 -0.99 -1.38
CA THR A 61 -0.23 -1.86 -1.42
C THR A 61 -0.22 -2.82 -2.61
N VAL A 62 0.23 -2.40 -3.78
CA VAL A 62 0.45 -3.29 -4.93
C VAL A 62 1.47 -4.38 -4.57
N LEU A 63 2.58 -4.03 -3.93
CA LEU A 63 3.57 -5.03 -3.50
C LEU A 63 3.01 -6.02 -2.49
N ARG A 64 2.24 -5.52 -1.50
CA ARG A 64 1.66 -6.28 -0.38
C ARG A 64 0.45 -7.14 -0.75
N VAL A 65 -0.28 -6.79 -1.80
CA VAL A 65 -1.58 -7.40 -2.09
C VAL A 65 -1.65 -7.94 -3.51
N PHE A 66 -1.07 -7.26 -4.49
CA PHE A 66 -1.06 -7.79 -5.86
C PHE A 66 -0.01 -8.90 -6.00
N PHE A 67 1.26 -8.60 -5.71
CA PHE A 67 2.38 -9.51 -5.98
C PHE A 67 2.64 -10.56 -4.89
N HIS A 68 2.99 -10.13 -3.67
CA HIS A 68 3.27 -11.01 -2.54
C HIS A 68 2.39 -10.61 -1.35
N PRO A 69 1.77 -11.55 -0.61
CA PRO A 69 1.88 -12.99 -0.74
C PRO A 69 0.87 -13.62 -1.74
N CYS A 70 0.18 -12.81 -2.55
CA CYS A 70 -0.90 -13.28 -3.43
C CYS A 70 -0.38 -13.84 -4.76
N LEU A 71 -0.25 -13.04 -5.83
CA LEU A 71 -0.05 -13.57 -7.18
C LEU A 71 1.17 -14.50 -7.32
N ILE A 72 2.33 -14.07 -6.83
CA ILE A 72 3.60 -14.75 -7.09
C ILE A 72 3.65 -16.14 -6.42
N PRO A 73 3.38 -16.30 -5.10
CA PRO A 73 3.39 -17.61 -4.46
C PRO A 73 2.43 -18.63 -5.08
N PHE A 74 1.30 -18.19 -5.62
CA PHE A 74 0.30 -19.09 -6.22
C PHE A 74 0.71 -19.55 -7.64
N LEU A 75 1.47 -18.73 -8.38
CA LEU A 75 1.90 -19.07 -9.73
C LEU A 75 3.22 -19.86 -9.82
N ILE A 76 4.04 -19.82 -8.76
CA ILE A 76 5.33 -20.52 -8.70
C ILE A 76 5.11 -22.01 -8.45
N ASP A 77 5.91 -22.84 -9.12
CA ASP A 77 5.95 -24.29 -8.90
C ASP A 77 6.98 -24.66 -7.82
N LEU A 78 6.62 -24.40 -6.56
CA LEU A 78 7.41 -24.74 -5.36
C LEU A 78 6.54 -25.49 -4.36
N SER A 79 7.17 -26.20 -3.42
CA SER A 79 6.42 -26.87 -2.37
C SER A 79 5.64 -25.88 -1.50
N ASN A 80 4.51 -26.32 -0.94
CA ASN A 80 3.70 -25.50 -0.04
C ASN A 80 4.50 -24.96 1.16
N ARG A 81 5.49 -25.72 1.63
CA ARG A 81 6.39 -25.31 2.72
C ARG A 81 7.25 -24.11 2.30
N GLU A 82 7.82 -24.13 1.10
CA GLU A 82 8.66 -23.04 0.60
C GLU A 82 7.82 -21.78 0.35
N LYS A 83 6.66 -21.92 -0.28
CA LYS A 83 5.70 -20.82 -0.49
C LYS A 83 5.31 -20.13 0.83
N LEU A 84 5.06 -20.94 1.86
CA LEU A 84 4.74 -20.45 3.20
C LEU A 84 5.91 -19.66 3.81
N VAL A 85 7.14 -20.20 3.76
CA VAL A 85 8.33 -19.52 4.30
C VAL A 85 8.59 -18.19 3.58
N ILE A 86 8.47 -18.17 2.25
CA ILE A 86 8.61 -16.94 1.44
C ILE A 86 7.55 -15.91 1.85
N SER A 87 6.29 -16.32 2.01
CA SER A 87 5.20 -15.43 2.40
C SER A 87 5.36 -14.90 3.83
N LEU A 88 5.80 -15.73 4.77
CA LEU A 88 6.10 -15.31 6.14
C LEU A 88 7.27 -14.32 6.19
N SER A 89 8.31 -14.56 5.39
CA SER A 89 9.45 -13.65 5.30
C SER A 89 9.05 -12.28 4.74
N PHE A 90 8.21 -12.26 3.69
CA PHE A 90 7.62 -11.04 3.18
C PHE A 90 6.89 -10.27 4.28
N MET A 91 5.96 -10.91 5.00
CA MET A 91 5.17 -10.27 6.05
C MET A 91 6.04 -9.75 7.20
N PHE A 92 7.06 -10.50 7.60
CA PHE A 92 7.99 -10.09 8.65
C PHE A 92 8.80 -8.86 8.24
N CYS A 93 9.35 -8.86 7.02
CA CYS A 93 10.10 -7.72 6.50
C CYS A 93 9.22 -6.49 6.26
N ASP A 94 7.97 -6.69 5.82
CA ASP A 94 6.96 -5.63 5.69
C ASP A 94 6.67 -4.97 7.04
N PHE A 95 6.45 -5.77 8.09
CA PHE A 95 6.30 -5.26 9.44
C PHE A 95 7.52 -4.42 9.86
N ILE A 96 8.75 -4.90 9.62
CA ILE A 96 9.97 -4.13 9.92
C ILE A 96 9.98 -2.82 9.12
N GLY A 97 9.64 -2.86 7.82
CA GLY A 97 9.61 -1.71 6.95
C GLY A 97 8.64 -0.63 7.43
N VAL A 98 7.42 -1.01 7.81
CA VAL A 98 6.41 -0.08 8.36
C VAL A 98 6.92 0.60 9.63
N ASN A 99 7.52 -0.16 10.55
CA ASN A 99 8.07 0.42 11.79
C ASN A 99 9.27 1.33 11.51
N TYR A 100 10.14 0.93 10.58
CA TYR A 100 11.32 1.72 10.22
C TYR A 100 10.94 3.02 9.50
N ALA A 101 9.81 3.05 8.78
CA ALA A 101 9.29 4.26 8.14
C ALA A 101 9.03 5.41 9.12
N GLY A 102 8.71 5.11 10.39
CA GLY A 102 8.49 6.11 11.43
C GLY A 102 9.75 6.88 11.84
N ASN A 103 10.94 6.43 11.43
CA ASN A 103 12.20 7.12 11.72
C ASN A 103 12.52 8.24 10.72
N PHE A 104 11.76 8.37 9.63
CA PHE A 104 11.96 9.42 8.64
C PHE A 104 11.19 10.67 9.04
N ASP A 105 11.89 11.81 9.09
CA ASP A 105 11.26 13.11 9.17
C ASP A 105 10.69 13.48 7.79
N GLU A 106 9.38 13.68 7.72
CA GLU A 106 8.68 14.01 6.48
C GLU A 106 8.39 15.51 6.35
N THR A 107 8.79 16.31 7.34
CA THR A 107 8.67 17.77 7.36
C THR A 107 9.32 18.37 6.11
N ILE A 108 8.69 19.41 5.57
CA ILE A 108 9.12 20.02 4.31
C ILE A 108 9.72 21.39 4.62
N ASP A 109 11.00 21.57 4.38
CA ASP A 109 11.64 22.89 4.45
C ASP A 109 11.35 23.67 3.15
N PRO A 110 10.59 24.78 3.18
CA PRO A 110 10.33 25.58 1.99
C PRO A 110 11.57 26.26 1.42
N SER A 111 12.63 26.44 2.21
CA SER A 111 13.86 27.13 1.80
C SER A 111 14.67 26.34 0.76
N GLU A 112 14.47 25.03 0.68
CA GLU A 112 15.11 24.15 -0.29
C GLU A 112 14.52 24.30 -1.71
N LYS A 113 13.35 24.92 -1.85
CA LYS A 113 12.71 25.13 -3.14
C LYS A 113 13.39 26.26 -3.90
N THR A 114 13.83 25.96 -5.12
CA THR A 114 14.34 27.01 -6.02
C THR A 114 13.21 27.96 -6.46
N PRO A 115 13.45 29.28 -6.55
CA PRO A 115 12.39 30.26 -6.87
C PRO A 115 11.67 30.00 -8.19
N SER A 116 12.38 29.49 -9.20
CA SER A 116 11.83 29.16 -10.52
C SER A 116 11.11 27.81 -10.58
N GLN A 117 11.22 26.98 -9.54
CA GLN A 117 10.61 25.65 -9.49
C GLN A 117 9.15 25.76 -9.07
N SER A 118 8.27 24.94 -9.66
CA SER A 118 6.89 24.80 -9.17
C SER A 118 6.85 24.00 -7.87
N HIS A 119 5.83 24.22 -7.03
CA HIS A 119 5.65 23.47 -5.78
C HIS A 119 5.54 21.96 -6.02
N PHE A 120 4.79 21.58 -7.06
CA PHE A 120 4.63 20.18 -7.43
C PHE A 120 5.98 19.53 -7.81
N LEU A 121 6.76 20.19 -8.68
CA LEU A 121 8.05 19.66 -9.11
C LEU A 121 9.04 19.57 -7.93
N PHE A 122 9.01 20.53 -7.01
CA PHE A 122 9.81 20.48 -5.78
C PHE A 122 9.52 19.22 -4.94
N LEU A 123 8.25 18.94 -4.67
CA LEU A 123 7.84 17.76 -3.89
C LEU A 123 8.23 16.44 -4.57
N ILE A 124 8.06 16.35 -5.89
CA ILE A 124 8.47 15.16 -6.66
C ILE A 124 9.99 14.98 -6.62
N THR A 125 10.77 16.05 -6.78
CA THR A 125 12.24 15.98 -6.74
C THR A 125 12.74 15.58 -5.35
N ARG A 126 12.14 16.11 -4.28
CA ARG A 126 12.46 15.71 -2.90
C ARG A 126 12.26 14.21 -2.70
N ASP A 127 11.18 13.68 -3.26
CA ASP A 127 10.80 12.27 -3.13
C ASP A 127 11.40 11.40 -4.26
N LEU A 128 12.36 11.91 -5.05
CA LEU A 128 12.88 11.22 -6.25
C LEU A 128 13.42 9.82 -5.92
N THR A 129 14.12 9.67 -4.80
CA THR A 129 14.65 8.37 -4.37
C THR A 129 13.54 7.34 -4.16
N LEU A 130 12.41 7.75 -3.55
CA LEU A 130 11.25 6.87 -3.40
C LEU A 130 10.68 6.50 -4.78
N HIS A 131 10.68 7.45 -5.72
CA HIS A 131 10.21 7.23 -7.09
C HIS A 131 11.07 6.21 -7.85
N LEU A 132 12.38 6.32 -7.76
CA LEU A 132 13.31 5.38 -8.38
C LEU A 132 13.20 3.98 -7.79
N ILE A 133 13.09 3.86 -6.47
CA ILE A 133 12.94 2.56 -5.80
C ILE A 133 11.65 1.89 -6.27
N TRP A 134 10.51 2.60 -6.29
CA TRP A 134 9.25 1.94 -6.63
C TRP A 134 9.20 1.49 -8.09
N ILE A 135 9.74 2.28 -9.02
CA ILE A 135 9.86 1.89 -10.43
C ILE A 135 10.69 0.61 -10.56
N SER A 136 11.81 0.53 -9.85
CA SER A 136 12.68 -0.64 -9.84
C SER A 136 11.97 -1.87 -9.28
N THR A 137 11.33 -1.75 -8.12
CA THR A 137 10.67 -2.87 -7.43
C THR A 137 9.47 -3.40 -8.22
N ILE A 138 8.64 -2.52 -8.79
CA ILE A 138 7.52 -2.93 -9.65
C ILE A 138 8.01 -3.61 -10.93
N SER A 139 9.06 -3.06 -11.55
CA SER A 139 9.66 -3.67 -12.75
C SER A 139 10.17 -5.08 -12.46
N LEU A 140 10.84 -5.28 -11.32
CA LEU A 140 11.37 -6.57 -10.91
C LEU A 140 10.25 -7.58 -10.60
N ALA A 141 9.23 -7.17 -9.85
CA ALA A 141 8.08 -8.03 -9.54
C ALA A 141 7.30 -8.41 -10.81
N THR A 142 7.11 -7.45 -11.72
CA THR A 142 6.47 -7.68 -13.03
C THR A 142 7.30 -8.63 -13.90
N PHE A 143 8.62 -8.46 -13.93
CA PHE A 143 9.54 -9.35 -14.64
C PHE A 143 9.41 -10.80 -14.15
N ILE A 144 9.19 -11.02 -12.86
CA ILE A 144 9.02 -12.36 -12.30
C ILE A 144 7.68 -12.95 -12.70
N VAL A 145 6.59 -12.21 -12.62
CA VAL A 145 5.29 -12.67 -13.13
C VAL A 145 5.38 -13.01 -14.62
N TRP A 146 6.04 -12.16 -15.41
CA TRP A 146 6.31 -12.39 -16.82
C TRP A 146 7.15 -13.65 -17.07
N ASN A 147 8.19 -13.87 -16.27
CA ASN A 147 9.03 -15.05 -16.42
C ASN A 147 8.31 -16.32 -15.97
N ILE A 148 7.47 -16.25 -14.93
CA ILE A 148 6.60 -17.35 -14.53
C ILE A 148 5.61 -17.70 -15.63
N TRP A 149 5.08 -16.70 -16.34
CA TRP A 149 4.23 -16.91 -17.52
C TRP A 149 5.03 -17.59 -18.64
N THR A 150 6.20 -17.05 -19.01
CA THR A 150 6.91 -17.47 -20.23
C THR A 150 7.94 -18.61 -20.03
N CYS A 151 8.26 -18.97 -18.79
CA CYS A 151 9.25 -19.99 -18.39
C CYS A 151 10.62 -19.85 -19.06
N LYS A 152 11.08 -18.61 -19.34
CA LYS A 152 12.31 -18.38 -20.10
C LYS A 152 13.59 -18.48 -19.28
N PHE A 153 13.56 -18.15 -17.99
CA PHE A 153 14.74 -18.17 -17.12
C PHE A 153 14.53 -19.05 -15.89
N GLU A 154 15.31 -20.12 -15.76
CA GLU A 154 15.19 -21.09 -14.65
C GLU A 154 15.56 -20.50 -13.28
N PHE A 155 16.42 -19.47 -13.24
CA PHE A 155 16.89 -18.86 -12.00
C PHE A 155 15.77 -18.29 -11.12
N THR A 156 14.67 -17.80 -11.71
CA THR A 156 13.56 -17.26 -10.92
C THR A 156 12.70 -18.33 -10.25
N ASN A 157 12.97 -19.61 -10.51
CA ASN A 157 12.32 -20.73 -9.83
C ASN A 157 13.12 -21.19 -8.59
N SER A 158 14.28 -20.58 -8.31
CA SER A 158 15.04 -20.86 -7.09
C SER A 158 14.32 -20.30 -5.87
N SER A 159 13.99 -21.19 -4.92
CA SER A 159 13.35 -20.84 -3.65
C SER A 159 14.17 -19.81 -2.86
N PHE A 160 15.50 -19.90 -2.91
CA PHE A 160 16.38 -18.95 -2.23
C PHE A 160 16.30 -17.56 -2.84
N PHE A 161 16.30 -17.47 -4.18
CA PHE A 161 16.17 -16.19 -4.87
C PHE A 161 14.82 -15.53 -4.58
N LEU A 162 13.74 -16.30 -4.66
CA LEU A 162 12.38 -15.84 -4.38
C LEU A 162 12.20 -15.41 -2.92
N LEU A 163 12.84 -16.11 -1.98
CA LEU A 163 12.87 -15.73 -0.58
C LEU A 163 13.53 -14.36 -0.39
N LEU A 164 14.76 -14.20 -0.89
CA LEU A 164 15.51 -12.94 -0.77
C LEU A 164 14.72 -11.77 -1.35
N LEU A 165 14.16 -11.97 -2.54
CA LEU A 165 13.35 -10.97 -3.18
C LEU A 165 12.09 -10.63 -2.37
N ALA A 166 11.37 -11.63 -1.88
CA ALA A 166 10.17 -11.40 -1.08
C ALA A 166 10.50 -10.64 0.20
N SER A 167 11.64 -10.92 0.85
CA SER A 167 12.12 -10.14 2.00
C SER A 167 12.37 -8.67 1.63
N ILE A 168 13.09 -8.41 0.53
CA ILE A 168 13.40 -7.05 0.07
C ILE A 168 12.12 -6.30 -0.32
N ASN A 169 11.23 -6.95 -1.08
CA ASN A 169 9.95 -6.36 -1.49
C ASN A 169 9.04 -6.09 -0.30
N GLY A 170 9.04 -6.99 0.71
CA GLY A 170 8.32 -6.78 1.96
C GLY A 170 8.82 -5.54 2.66
N PHE A 171 10.13 -5.44 2.89
CA PHE A 171 10.72 -4.26 3.53
C PHE A 171 10.42 -2.97 2.78
N ILE A 172 10.61 -2.94 1.46
CA ILE A 172 10.32 -1.77 0.62
C ILE A 172 8.82 -1.42 0.66
N GLY A 173 7.94 -2.41 0.56
CA GLY A 173 6.48 -2.21 0.63
C GLY A 173 6.04 -1.60 1.96
N GLY A 174 6.65 -2.05 3.07
CA GLY A 174 6.42 -1.49 4.39
C GLY A 174 6.87 -0.03 4.49
N ILE A 175 8.06 0.29 3.96
CA ILE A 175 8.58 1.66 3.89
C ILE A 175 7.64 2.56 3.09
N PHE A 176 7.17 2.11 1.93
CA PHE A 176 6.25 2.89 1.10
C PHE A 176 4.90 3.12 1.75
N THR A 177 4.36 2.12 2.43
CA THR A 177 3.09 2.27 3.17
C THR A 177 3.24 3.31 4.28
N GLY A 178 4.27 3.17 5.12
CA GLY A 178 4.49 4.08 6.25
C GLY A 178 4.84 5.50 5.81
N ARG A 179 5.80 5.68 4.90
CA ARG A 179 6.20 7.00 4.40
C ARG A 179 5.14 7.64 3.50
N GLY A 180 4.31 6.84 2.82
CA GLY A 180 3.16 7.31 2.05
C GLY A 180 2.13 7.95 2.96
N LEU A 181 1.69 7.24 4.00
CA LEU A 181 0.74 7.76 5.00
C LEU A 181 1.31 8.96 5.76
N ASN A 182 2.50 8.81 6.36
CA ASN A 182 3.12 9.85 7.19
C ASN A 182 3.47 11.12 6.40
N GLY A 183 3.71 11.01 5.09
CA GLY A 183 4.03 12.15 4.23
C GLY A 183 2.83 12.96 3.75
N CYS A 184 1.59 12.47 3.93
CA CYS A 184 0.40 13.18 3.43
C CYS A 184 0.16 14.52 4.16
N PHE A 185 0.24 14.51 5.49
CA PHE A 185 -0.02 15.70 6.30
C PHE A 185 1.07 16.78 6.17
N PRO A 186 2.38 16.47 6.22
CA PRO A 186 3.43 17.46 6.00
C PRO A 186 3.36 18.18 4.65
N ILE A 187 2.89 17.51 3.59
CA ILE A 187 2.65 18.16 2.29
C ILE A 187 1.53 19.21 2.41
N LEU A 188 0.48 18.93 3.15
CA LEU A 188 -0.60 19.90 3.37
C LEU A 188 -0.14 21.09 4.22
N GLU A 189 0.64 20.84 5.27
CA GLU A 189 1.27 21.90 6.08
C GLU A 189 2.17 22.79 5.23
N TYR A 190 2.96 22.20 4.32
CA TYR A 190 3.76 22.94 3.35
C TYR A 190 2.90 23.87 2.50
N TYR A 191 1.84 23.36 1.86
CA TYR A 191 0.95 24.18 1.03
C TYR A 191 0.19 25.25 1.84
N ASN A 192 -0.14 24.97 3.09
CA ASN A 192 -0.71 25.97 4.01
C ASN A 192 0.28 27.09 4.33
N GLY A 193 1.54 26.76 4.62
CA GLY A 193 2.61 27.76 4.83
C GLY A 193 2.90 28.63 3.60
N GLN A 194 2.50 28.19 2.40
CA GLN A 194 2.57 28.99 1.16
C GLN A 194 1.30 29.83 0.91
N GLY A 195 0.30 29.79 1.81
CA GLY A 195 -0.98 30.48 1.66
C GLY A 195 -1.91 29.87 0.60
N ILE A 196 -1.64 28.64 0.15
CA ILE A 196 -2.43 27.95 -0.89
C ILE A 196 -3.62 27.20 -0.26
N ILE A 197 -3.44 26.67 0.94
CA ILE A 197 -4.45 25.93 1.70
C ILE A 197 -4.77 26.70 2.99
N GLY A 198 -6.04 26.75 3.39
CA GLY A 198 -6.47 27.44 4.61
C GLY A 198 -6.20 26.63 5.89
N ASP A 199 -6.00 27.34 7.01
CA ASP A 199 -5.74 26.74 8.33
C ASP A 199 -6.89 25.84 8.81
N ASP A 200 -8.11 26.05 8.30
CA ASP A 200 -9.27 25.23 8.62
C ASP A 200 -9.13 23.79 8.11
N ILE A 201 -8.31 23.55 7.09
CA ILE A 201 -8.04 22.22 6.52
C ILE A 201 -6.99 21.48 7.35
N ILE A 202 -5.96 22.18 7.84
CA ILE A 202 -4.91 21.57 8.69
C ILE A 202 -5.48 21.06 10.01
N LYS A 203 -6.52 21.71 10.53
CA LYS A 203 -7.26 21.27 11.72
C LYS A 203 -8.08 19.99 11.53
N LEU A 204 -8.15 19.45 10.30
CA LEU A 204 -8.88 18.23 9.95
C LEU A 204 -7.94 17.04 9.71
N ASP A 205 -6.79 17.02 10.39
CA ASP A 205 -5.76 15.97 10.38
C ASP A 205 -6.32 14.54 10.43
N ASN A 206 -7.28 14.28 11.32
CA ASN A 206 -7.93 12.99 11.48
C ASN A 206 -8.70 12.57 10.23
N ILE A 207 -9.40 13.51 9.57
CA ILE A 207 -10.16 13.23 8.34
C ILE A 207 -9.21 12.98 7.16
N ILE A 208 -8.09 13.69 7.11
CA ILE A 208 -7.05 13.47 6.08
C ILE A 208 -6.49 12.04 6.20
N ASN A 209 -6.16 11.62 7.42
CA ASN A 209 -5.69 10.26 7.69
C ASN A 209 -6.77 9.21 7.36
N ASP A 210 -8.03 9.45 7.74
CA ASP A 210 -9.14 8.55 7.42
C ASP A 210 -9.32 8.39 5.90
N ILE A 211 -9.15 9.46 5.11
CA ILE A 211 -9.21 9.38 3.65
C ILE A 211 -8.04 8.58 3.08
N ALA A 212 -6.82 8.81 3.56
CA ALA A 212 -5.64 8.08 3.10
C ALA A 212 -5.73 6.58 3.43
N LEU A 213 -6.24 6.24 4.61
CA LEU A 213 -6.50 4.84 5.01
C LEU A 213 -7.67 4.23 4.23
N SER A 214 -8.76 4.97 4.02
CA SER A 214 -9.89 4.50 3.22
C SER A 214 -9.47 4.19 1.78
N PHE A 215 -8.65 5.06 1.21
CA PHE A 215 -8.05 4.85 -0.11
C PHE A 215 -7.17 3.59 -0.13
N ASP A 216 -6.38 3.35 0.91
CA ASP A 216 -5.57 2.13 1.04
C ASP A 216 -6.42 0.86 1.02
N TYR A 217 -7.52 0.84 1.78
CA TYR A 217 -8.41 -0.31 1.84
C TYR A 217 -9.11 -0.57 0.51
N ILE A 218 -9.53 0.49 -0.18
CA ILE A 218 -10.09 0.39 -1.54
C ILE A 218 -9.03 -0.22 -2.48
N MET A 219 -7.79 0.26 -2.41
CA MET A 219 -6.69 -0.27 -3.22
C MET A 219 -6.36 -1.72 -2.86
N CYS A 220 -6.37 -2.11 -1.59
CA CYS A 220 -6.20 -3.51 -1.16
C CYS A 220 -7.26 -4.41 -1.79
N PHE A 221 -8.53 -3.97 -1.78
CA PHE A 221 -9.62 -4.72 -2.41
C PHE A 221 -9.42 -4.86 -3.93
N LEU A 222 -9.14 -3.74 -4.61
CA LEU A 222 -8.92 -3.74 -6.06
C LEU A 222 -7.71 -4.58 -6.48
N MET A 223 -6.59 -4.45 -5.77
CA MET A 223 -5.37 -5.21 -6.05
C MET A 223 -5.55 -6.70 -5.79
N SER A 224 -6.31 -7.07 -4.75
CA SER A 224 -6.69 -8.47 -4.50
C SER A 224 -7.51 -9.04 -5.66
N LEU A 225 -8.50 -8.27 -6.13
CA LEU A 225 -9.35 -8.66 -7.26
C LEU A 225 -8.52 -8.84 -8.53
N PHE A 226 -7.65 -7.88 -8.86
CA PHE A 226 -6.78 -7.97 -10.02
C PHE A 226 -5.78 -9.12 -9.91
N SER A 227 -5.21 -9.36 -8.74
CA SER A 227 -4.31 -10.50 -8.48
C SER A 227 -4.98 -11.83 -8.85
N ASN A 228 -6.19 -12.07 -8.36
CA ASN A 228 -6.96 -13.28 -8.68
C ASN A 228 -7.33 -13.38 -10.18
N ILE A 229 -7.70 -12.26 -10.82
CA ILE A 229 -7.98 -12.25 -12.27
C ILE A 229 -6.71 -12.60 -13.06
N THR A 230 -5.57 -12.00 -12.72
CA THR A 230 -4.27 -12.25 -13.36
C THR A 230 -3.81 -13.69 -13.15
N GLU A 231 -3.99 -14.23 -11.94
CA GLU A 231 -3.67 -15.62 -11.62
C GLU A 231 -4.44 -16.58 -12.53
N ARG A 232 -5.77 -16.42 -12.61
CA ARG A 232 -6.63 -17.25 -13.48
C ARG A 232 -6.23 -17.16 -14.94
N PHE A 233 -5.90 -15.96 -15.42
CA PHE A 233 -5.46 -15.76 -16.79
C PHE A 233 -4.16 -16.53 -17.09
N ILE A 234 -3.17 -16.44 -16.20
CA ILE A 234 -1.88 -17.11 -16.36
C ILE A 234 -2.04 -18.63 -16.25
N LEU A 235 -2.83 -19.14 -15.29
CA LEU A 235 -3.08 -20.57 -15.15
C LEU A 235 -3.82 -21.14 -16.37
N ASN A 236 -4.81 -20.43 -16.89
CA ASN A 236 -5.50 -20.84 -18.12
C ASN A 236 -4.55 -20.88 -19.32
N HIS A 237 -3.63 -19.91 -19.42
CA HIS A 237 -2.62 -19.91 -20.47
C HIS A 237 -1.63 -21.08 -20.30
N LYS A 238 -1.13 -21.34 -19.09
CA LYS A 238 -0.23 -22.47 -18.81
C LYS A 238 -0.86 -23.82 -19.10
N ASN A 239 -2.17 -23.95 -18.85
CA ASN A 239 -2.91 -25.16 -19.18
C ASN A 239 -3.25 -25.27 -20.66
N SER A 240 -3.04 -24.23 -21.48
CA SER A 240 -3.38 -24.29 -22.90
C SER A 240 -2.49 -25.26 -23.67
N ARG A 241 -3.07 -25.93 -24.67
CA ARG A 241 -2.37 -26.87 -25.55
C ARG A 241 -1.15 -26.25 -26.23
N GLU A 242 -1.26 -25.00 -26.69
CA GLU A 242 -0.15 -24.28 -27.35
C GLU A 242 1.03 -24.07 -26.39
N TYR A 243 0.76 -23.70 -25.14
CA TYR A 243 1.79 -23.52 -24.13
C TYR A 243 2.50 -24.84 -23.81
N ILE A 244 1.72 -25.90 -23.56
CA ILE A 244 2.24 -27.23 -23.23
C ILE A 244 3.13 -27.79 -24.35
N LEU A 245 2.71 -27.64 -25.61
CA LEU A 245 3.45 -28.13 -26.77
C LEU A 245 4.69 -27.29 -27.08
N SER A 246 4.66 -25.98 -26.82
CA SER A 246 5.80 -25.09 -27.09
C SER A 246 6.88 -25.14 -26.01
N ASN A 247 6.50 -25.33 -24.74
CA ASN A 247 7.41 -25.24 -23.61
C ASN A 247 8.14 -26.56 -23.31
N ASN A 248 7.50 -27.71 -23.56
CA ASN A 248 8.08 -29.01 -23.18
C ASN A 248 9.04 -29.62 -24.21
N LYS A 249 9.24 -29.00 -25.40
CA LYS A 249 10.14 -29.49 -26.47
C LYS A 249 10.05 -31.01 -26.77
N GLY A 250 8.90 -31.63 -26.51
CA GLY A 250 8.66 -33.07 -26.72
C GLY A 250 8.78 -33.98 -25.48
N ASP A 251 9.17 -33.47 -24.32
CA ASP A 251 9.26 -34.26 -23.07
C ASP A 251 8.06 -33.93 -22.15
N LEU A 252 6.98 -34.68 -22.33
CA LEU A 252 5.71 -34.46 -21.62
C LEU A 252 5.62 -35.39 -20.41
N SER A 253 5.54 -34.83 -19.20
CA SER A 253 5.23 -35.59 -17.99
C SER A 253 3.84 -36.23 -18.07
N ILE A 254 3.60 -37.31 -17.31
CA ILE A 254 2.30 -38.01 -17.25
C ILE A 254 1.15 -37.05 -16.90
N GLU A 255 1.40 -36.09 -16.01
CA GLU A 255 0.43 -35.05 -15.62
C GLU A 255 0.08 -34.13 -16.80
N THR A 256 1.10 -33.77 -17.59
CA THR A 256 0.92 -32.95 -18.79
C THR A 256 0.15 -33.70 -19.88
N VAL A 257 0.41 -35.00 -20.04
CA VAL A 257 -0.35 -35.87 -20.94
C VAL A 257 -1.81 -36.01 -20.49
N ASN A 258 -2.05 -36.14 -19.19
CA ASN A 258 -3.41 -36.20 -18.64
C ASN A 258 -4.18 -34.88 -18.82
N ALA A 259 -3.52 -33.73 -18.64
CA ALA A 259 -4.12 -32.42 -18.88
C ALA A 259 -4.50 -32.22 -20.36
N LEU A 260 -3.60 -32.62 -21.28
CA LEU A 260 -3.89 -32.63 -22.72
C LEU A 260 -5.05 -33.56 -23.06
N LEU A 261 -5.07 -34.79 -22.52
CA LEU A 261 -6.14 -35.76 -22.76
C LEU A 261 -7.51 -35.29 -22.28
N MET A 262 -7.59 -34.55 -21.17
CA MET A 262 -8.85 -33.96 -20.71
C MET A 262 -9.38 -32.89 -21.68
N GLN A 263 -8.51 -32.15 -22.35
CA GLN A 263 -8.90 -31.16 -23.37
C GLN A 263 -9.40 -31.79 -24.68
N PHE A 264 -9.01 -33.03 -24.99
CA PHE A 264 -9.54 -33.75 -26.16
C PHE A 264 -10.89 -34.44 -25.91
N LYS A 265 -11.33 -34.52 -24.64
CA LYS A 265 -12.60 -35.17 -24.25
C LYS A 265 -13.77 -34.20 -24.10
N SER A 266 -13.54 -32.89 -24.16
CA SER A 266 -14.58 -31.85 -24.24
C SER A 266 -14.84 -31.46 -25.69
#